data_AF-A0A820LGZ0-F1
#
_entry.id   AF-A0A820LGZ0-F1
#
_cell.length_a   1.000
_cell.length_b   1.000
_cell.length_c   1.000
_cell.angle_alpha   90.00
_cell.angle_beta   90.00
_cell.angle_gamma   90.00
#
_symmetry.space_group_name_H-M   'P 1'
#
loop_
_entity.id
_entity.type
_entity.pdbx_description
1 polymer ?
#
loop_
_entity_poly.entity_id
_entity_poly.type
_entity_poly.pdbx_seq_one_letter_code
_entity_poly.pdbx_strand_id
1 'polypeptide(L)'
;MFSQHSYATFYLATGRIWELLLGAFIAFYSQISHSSKKFSHKSNQLFSLFGLLLILISIVFFNSSNIPLFPNCYTLIPTCGSGLIILFGNKNTFVGYLLSRRPLQWIGLMSYSAYLWHQPLLAFIRLQSGETPQMFCIILVIIVIFPLSALSYLFIERPFRTKEHFSRKQIFCISGLASIIILIIALFLIQTANNLSLIVNDG
;
A
#
# COMPACT_ATOMS: atom_id res chain seq x y z
N MET A 1 -5.81 -23.45 18.71
CA MET A 1 -4.58 -22.82 19.24
C MET A 1 -3.90 -21.91 18.19
N PHE A 2 -4.68 -21.16 17.38
CA PHE A 2 -4.18 -20.17 16.40
C PHE A 2 -4.94 -18.83 16.47
N SER A 3 -5.84 -18.67 17.45
CA SER A 3 -6.78 -17.54 17.53
C SER A 3 -6.33 -16.39 18.44
N GLN A 4 -5.16 -16.48 19.08
CA GLN A 4 -4.72 -15.47 20.07
C GLN A 4 -3.67 -14.47 19.57
N HIS A 5 -3.20 -14.56 18.32
CA HIS A 5 -2.17 -13.66 17.79
C HIS A 5 -2.50 -13.11 16.39
N SER A 6 -3.68 -12.53 16.22
CA SER A 6 -4.13 -11.89 14.95
C SER A 6 -3.18 -10.78 14.47
N TYR A 7 -2.48 -10.11 15.39
CA TYR A 7 -1.50 -9.07 15.06
C TYR A 7 -0.20 -9.64 14.46
N ALA A 8 0.30 -10.77 14.97
CA ALA A 8 1.54 -11.37 14.48
C ALA A 8 1.37 -11.93 13.06
N THR A 9 0.20 -12.51 12.74
CA THR A 9 -0.10 -13.09 11.42
C THR A 9 -0.24 -12.04 10.32
N PHE A 10 -0.62 -10.80 10.65
CA PHE A 10 -0.70 -9.71 9.68
C PHE A 10 0.69 -9.21 9.22
N TYR A 11 1.67 -9.21 10.12
CA TYR A 11 3.05 -8.79 9.81
C TYR A 11 3.91 -9.92 9.25
N LEU A 12 3.46 -11.17 9.34
CA LEU A 12 4.13 -12.30 8.72
C LEU A 12 3.92 -12.28 7.20
N ALA A 13 5.00 -12.03 6.46
CA ALA A 13 5.05 -12.02 4.99
C ALA A 13 4.44 -13.29 4.36
N THR A 14 4.50 -14.43 5.07
CA THR A 14 3.94 -15.72 4.65
C THR A 14 2.46 -15.64 4.29
N GLY A 15 1.66 -14.84 5.02
CA GLY A 15 0.23 -14.69 4.75
C GLY A 15 -0.11 -13.94 3.46
N ARG A 16 0.86 -13.18 2.92
CA ARG A 16 0.70 -12.32 1.72
C ARG A 16 1.46 -12.82 0.51
N ILE A 17 2.33 -13.82 0.69
CA ILE A 17 3.28 -14.26 -0.33
C ILE A 17 2.56 -14.74 -1.60
N TRP A 18 1.37 -15.32 -1.46
CA TRP A 18 0.57 -15.81 -2.57
C TRP A 18 0.00 -14.67 -3.44
N GLU A 19 -0.35 -13.51 -2.87
CA GLU A 19 -0.78 -12.32 -3.63
C GLU A 19 0.36 -11.81 -4.52
N LEU A 20 1.56 -11.75 -3.96
CA LEU A 20 2.77 -11.35 -4.67
C LEU A 20 3.15 -12.37 -5.76
N LEU A 21 3.02 -13.67 -5.48
CA LEU A 21 3.26 -14.73 -6.46
C LEU A 21 2.28 -14.66 -7.63
N LEU A 22 0.98 -14.42 -7.36
CA LEU A 22 -0.01 -14.21 -8.42
C LEU A 22 0.38 -13.03 -9.32
N GLY A 23 0.78 -11.90 -8.71
CA GLY A 23 1.29 -10.74 -9.46
C GLY A 23 2.52 -11.07 -10.30
N ALA A 24 3.47 -11.84 -9.76
CA ALA A 24 4.66 -12.28 -10.48
C ALA A 24 4.30 -13.19 -11.67
N PHE A 25 3.41 -14.17 -11.48
CA PHE A 25 2.94 -15.03 -12.57
C PHE A 25 2.24 -14.25 -13.67
N ILE A 26 1.39 -13.28 -13.30
CA ILE A 26 0.73 -12.38 -14.25
C ILE A 26 1.76 -11.58 -15.05
N ALA A 27 2.79 -11.03 -14.40
CA ALA A 27 3.84 -10.28 -15.06
C ALA A 27 4.65 -11.16 -16.03
N PHE A 28 5.06 -12.35 -15.61
CA PHE A 28 5.74 -13.32 -16.47
C PHE A 28 4.87 -13.73 -17.66
N TYR A 29 3.60 -14.07 -17.41
CA TYR A 29 2.66 -14.42 -18.46
C TYR A 29 2.47 -13.28 -19.46
N SER A 30 2.32 -12.04 -18.99
CA SER A 30 2.21 -10.86 -19.86
C SER A 30 3.45 -10.66 -20.73
N GLN A 31 4.65 -10.84 -20.16
CA GLN A 31 5.92 -10.71 -20.88
C GLN A 31 6.10 -11.80 -21.95
N ILE A 32 5.70 -13.03 -21.67
CA ILE A 32 5.81 -14.19 -22.59
C ILE A 32 4.70 -14.14 -23.65
N SER A 33 3.46 -13.83 -23.26
CA SER A 33 2.30 -13.75 -24.13
C SER A 33 2.35 -12.55 -25.08
N HIS A 34 3.24 -11.58 -24.87
CA HIS A 34 3.43 -10.49 -25.83
C HIS A 34 3.84 -11.01 -27.23
N SER A 35 4.37 -12.26 -27.29
CA SER A 35 4.79 -12.97 -28.50
C SER A 35 3.76 -13.97 -29.06
N SER A 36 2.63 -14.25 -28.39
CA SER A 36 1.65 -15.27 -28.82
C SER A 36 0.21 -14.76 -28.78
N LYS A 37 -0.50 -14.88 -29.92
CA LYS A 37 -1.95 -14.63 -30.16
C LYS A 37 -2.64 -13.69 -29.16
N LYS A 38 -2.77 -12.41 -29.55
CA LYS A 38 -3.61 -11.43 -28.85
C LYS A 38 -5.04 -11.98 -28.72
N PHE A 39 -5.55 -12.07 -27.50
CA PHE A 39 -6.95 -12.39 -27.21
C PHE A 39 -7.90 -11.46 -28.00
N SER A 40 -9.08 -11.97 -28.34
CA SER A 40 -10.11 -11.19 -29.03
C SER A 40 -10.51 -9.96 -28.22
N HIS A 41 -10.85 -8.87 -28.91
CA HIS A 41 -11.30 -7.63 -28.25
C HIS A 41 -12.51 -7.88 -27.33
N LYS A 42 -13.45 -8.74 -27.76
CA LYS A 42 -14.63 -9.11 -26.97
C LYS A 42 -14.27 -9.82 -25.66
N SER A 43 -13.34 -10.79 -25.69
CA SER A 43 -12.91 -11.48 -24.48
C SER A 43 -12.20 -10.53 -23.52
N ASN A 44 -11.36 -9.63 -24.04
CA ASN A 44 -10.66 -8.64 -23.21
C ASN A 44 -11.64 -7.70 -22.51
N GLN A 45 -12.67 -7.25 -23.24
CA GLN A 45 -13.73 -6.40 -22.70
C GLN A 45 -14.50 -7.12 -21.58
N LEU A 46 -14.91 -8.37 -21.80
CA LEU A 46 -15.65 -9.16 -20.81
C LEU A 46 -14.82 -9.42 -19.55
N PHE A 47 -13.58 -9.89 -19.68
CA PHE A 47 -12.74 -10.18 -18.53
C PHE A 47 -12.32 -8.92 -17.76
N SER A 48 -12.05 -7.81 -18.43
CA SER A 48 -11.73 -6.55 -17.74
C SER A 48 -12.93 -5.97 -16.99
N LEU A 49 -14.14 -6.06 -17.55
CA LEU A 49 -15.38 -5.69 -16.86
C LEU A 49 -15.65 -6.60 -15.67
N PHE A 50 -15.47 -7.91 -15.83
CA PHE A 50 -15.64 -8.86 -14.74
C PHE A 50 -14.63 -8.61 -13.61
N GLY A 51 -13.38 -8.32 -13.94
CA GLY A 51 -12.36 -7.92 -12.96
C GLY A 51 -12.75 -6.65 -12.19
N LEU A 52 -13.27 -5.63 -12.89
CA LEU A 52 -13.77 -4.40 -12.25
C LEU A 52 -14.95 -4.69 -11.32
N LEU A 53 -15.87 -5.54 -11.74
CA LEU A 53 -17.03 -5.94 -10.96
C LEU A 53 -16.60 -6.66 -9.67
N LEU A 54 -15.60 -7.56 -9.72
CA LEU A 54 -15.06 -8.21 -8.54
C LEU A 54 -14.46 -7.20 -7.54
N ILE A 55 -13.75 -6.18 -8.03
CA ILE A 55 -13.20 -5.10 -7.18
C ILE A 55 -14.33 -4.29 -6.55
N LEU A 56 -15.35 -3.90 -7.32
CA LEU A 56 -16.49 -3.13 -6.80
C LEU A 56 -17.30 -3.90 -5.76
N ILE A 57 -17.55 -5.19 -6.00
CA ILE A 57 -18.18 -6.07 -5.01
C ILE A 57 -17.36 -6.11 -3.74
N SER A 58 -16.03 -6.23 -3.87
CA SER A 58 -15.15 -6.22 -2.70
C SER A 58 -15.32 -4.91 -1.92
N ILE A 59 -15.28 -3.74 -2.57
CA ILE A 59 -15.41 -2.44 -1.89
C ILE A 59 -16.74 -2.31 -1.13
N VAL A 60 -17.85 -2.80 -1.69
CA VAL A 60 -19.18 -2.62 -1.09
C VAL A 60 -19.48 -3.67 0.00
N PHE A 61 -19.14 -4.93 -0.24
CA PHE A 61 -19.48 -6.03 0.66
C PHE A 61 -18.44 -6.25 1.76
N PHE A 62 -17.19 -5.83 1.54
CA PHE A 62 -16.11 -6.04 2.49
C PHE A 62 -16.04 -4.88 3.47
N ASN A 63 -16.77 -5.00 4.58
CA ASN A 63 -16.69 -4.08 5.70
C ASN A 63 -16.03 -4.76 6.91
N SER A 64 -15.41 -3.98 7.80
CA SER A 64 -14.74 -4.46 9.02
C SER A 64 -15.68 -5.23 9.96
N SER A 65 -16.99 -5.07 9.80
CA SER A 65 -18.02 -5.80 10.54
C SER A 65 -18.29 -7.23 10.02
N ASN A 66 -17.99 -7.51 8.75
CA ASN A 66 -18.50 -8.70 8.05
C ASN A 66 -17.41 -9.71 7.67
N ILE A 67 -16.14 -9.38 7.87
CA ILE A 67 -15.02 -10.22 7.43
C ILE A 67 -14.21 -10.68 8.63
N PRO A 68 -13.91 -11.98 8.74
CA PRO A 68 -13.03 -12.49 9.78
C PRO A 68 -11.62 -11.88 9.67
N LEU A 69 -10.98 -11.67 10.83
CA LEU A 69 -9.61 -11.17 10.91
C LEU A 69 -8.67 -12.02 10.04
N PHE A 70 -7.72 -11.34 9.41
CA PHE A 70 -6.72 -11.91 8.51
C PHE A 70 -5.99 -13.13 9.13
N PRO A 71 -5.68 -14.19 8.36
CA PRO A 71 -5.82 -14.37 6.91
C PRO A 71 -7.22 -14.83 6.49
N ASN A 72 -7.74 -14.27 5.39
CA ASN A 72 -9.03 -14.67 4.84
C ASN A 72 -8.95 -14.94 3.33
N CYS A 73 -9.68 -15.94 2.86
CA CYS A 73 -9.76 -16.27 1.43
C CYS A 73 -10.56 -15.22 0.64
N TYR A 74 -11.28 -14.30 1.30
CA TYR A 74 -12.05 -13.25 0.64
C TYR A 74 -11.15 -12.26 -0.11
N THR A 75 -9.90 -12.06 0.33
CA THR A 75 -8.87 -11.28 -0.39
C THR A 75 -8.51 -11.82 -1.77
N LEU A 76 -8.80 -13.11 -2.07
CA LEU A 76 -8.62 -13.66 -3.43
C LEU A 76 -9.52 -12.95 -4.45
N ILE A 77 -10.71 -12.52 -4.06
CA ILE A 77 -11.68 -11.88 -4.95
C ILE A 77 -11.10 -10.58 -5.55
N PRO A 78 -10.67 -9.57 -4.75
CA PRO A 78 -10.08 -8.35 -5.30
C PRO A 78 -8.71 -8.60 -5.93
N THR A 79 -7.96 -9.60 -5.49
CA THR A 79 -6.65 -9.95 -6.07
C THR A 79 -6.80 -10.52 -7.48
N CYS A 80 -7.70 -11.50 -7.66
CA CYS A 80 -8.05 -12.03 -8.98
C CYS A 80 -8.69 -10.96 -9.87
N GLY A 81 -9.57 -10.12 -9.32
CA GLY A 81 -10.16 -9.00 -10.04
C GLY A 81 -9.10 -8.03 -10.58
N SER A 82 -8.13 -7.67 -9.75
CA SER A 82 -6.99 -6.83 -10.14
C SER A 82 -6.13 -7.51 -11.21
N GLY A 83 -5.86 -8.81 -11.06
CA GLY A 83 -5.11 -9.59 -12.05
C GLY A 83 -5.79 -9.65 -13.42
N LEU A 84 -7.12 -9.81 -13.46
CA LEU A 84 -7.90 -9.78 -14.70
C LEU A 84 -7.82 -8.42 -15.38
N ILE A 85 -7.90 -7.32 -14.62
CA ILE A 85 -7.75 -5.96 -15.19
C ILE A 85 -6.33 -5.78 -15.73
N ILE A 86 -5.29 -6.26 -15.06
CA ILE A 86 -3.90 -6.13 -15.52
C ILE A 86 -3.67 -6.94 -16.82
N LEU A 87 -4.22 -8.16 -16.90
CA LEU A 87 -4.03 -9.04 -18.06
C LEU A 87 -4.85 -8.62 -19.29
N PHE A 88 -6.10 -8.20 -19.07
CA PHE A 88 -7.07 -7.98 -20.14
C PHE A 88 -7.48 -6.52 -20.33
N GLY A 89 -7.10 -5.63 -19.40
CA GLY A 89 -7.33 -4.18 -19.48
C GLY A 89 -6.36 -3.53 -20.46
N ASN A 90 -6.86 -3.10 -21.61
CA ASN A 90 -6.08 -2.38 -22.61
C ASN A 90 -6.77 -1.04 -22.93
N LYS A 91 -6.09 -0.13 -23.63
CA LYS A 91 -6.68 1.19 -23.98
C LYS A 91 -7.94 1.10 -24.85
N ASN A 92 -8.17 -0.05 -25.48
CA ASN A 92 -9.33 -0.30 -26.34
C ASN A 92 -10.51 -0.91 -25.57
N THR A 93 -10.33 -1.36 -24.33
CA THR A 93 -11.42 -1.80 -23.45
C THR A 93 -11.94 -0.62 -22.66
N PHE A 94 -13.23 -0.67 -22.29
CA PHE A 94 -13.86 0.39 -21.50
C PHE A 94 -13.14 0.63 -20.16
N VAL A 95 -12.85 -0.46 -19.44
CA VAL A 95 -12.17 -0.41 -18.15
C VAL A 95 -10.75 0.13 -18.28
N GLY A 96 -9.98 -0.37 -19.26
CA GLY A 96 -8.62 0.11 -19.50
C GLY A 96 -8.60 1.58 -19.95
N TYR A 97 -9.53 2.00 -20.80
CA TYR A 97 -9.70 3.41 -21.19
C TYR A 97 -9.99 4.30 -19.97
N LEU A 98 -10.94 3.91 -19.11
CA LEU A 98 -11.30 4.67 -17.92
C LEU A 98 -10.13 4.79 -16.92
N LEU A 99 -9.48 3.66 -16.60
CA LEU A 99 -8.34 3.62 -15.68
C LEU A 99 -7.08 4.26 -16.26
N SER A 100 -6.97 4.37 -17.59
CA SER A 100 -5.85 5.04 -18.25
C SER A 100 -5.93 6.58 -18.25
N ARG A 101 -7.00 7.15 -17.69
CA ARG A 101 -7.13 8.60 -17.58
C ARG A 101 -6.07 9.16 -16.62
N ARG A 102 -5.43 10.25 -17.04
CA ARG A 102 -4.41 10.98 -16.27
C ARG A 102 -4.77 11.21 -14.79
N PRO A 103 -5.98 11.67 -14.42
CA PRO A 103 -6.31 11.88 -13.01
C PRO A 103 -6.29 10.58 -12.18
N LEU A 104 -6.83 9.47 -12.71
CA LEU A 104 -6.84 8.19 -12.00
C LEU A 104 -5.42 7.64 -11.85
N GLN A 105 -4.59 7.75 -12.89
CA GLN A 105 -3.18 7.39 -12.82
C GLN A 105 -2.43 8.23 -11.78
N TRP A 106 -2.69 9.54 -11.74
CA TRP A 106 -2.09 10.45 -10.75
C TRP A 106 -2.44 10.07 -9.32
N ILE A 107 -3.71 9.74 -9.05
CA ILE A 107 -4.14 9.25 -7.73
C ILE A 107 -3.39 7.96 -7.37
N GLY A 108 -3.28 7.02 -8.33
CA GLY A 108 -2.52 5.79 -8.14
C GLY A 108 -1.04 6.05 -7.85
N LEU A 109 -0.41 7.01 -8.53
CA LEU A 109 0.98 7.38 -8.33
C LEU A 109 1.23 8.00 -6.95
N MET A 110 0.29 8.78 -6.42
CA MET A 110 0.40 9.40 -5.10
C MET A 110 -0.07 8.48 -3.96
N SER A 111 -0.61 7.30 -4.26
CA SER A 111 -1.20 6.39 -3.27
C SER A 111 -0.21 5.95 -2.19
N TYR A 112 1.06 5.76 -2.56
CA TYR A 112 2.12 5.42 -1.61
C TYR A 112 2.36 6.56 -0.61
N SER A 113 2.53 7.79 -1.12
CA SER A 113 2.67 8.97 -0.28
C SER A 113 1.45 9.18 0.63
N ALA A 114 0.23 8.97 0.13
CA ALA A 114 -0.99 9.05 0.94
C ALA A 114 -1.04 8.01 2.05
N TYR A 115 -0.59 6.79 1.77
CA TYR A 115 -0.46 5.75 2.77
C TYR A 115 0.52 6.13 3.89
N LEU A 116 1.60 6.85 3.60
CA LEU A 116 2.53 7.30 4.65
C LEU A 116 1.91 8.38 5.54
N TRP A 117 1.20 9.35 4.98
CA TRP A 117 0.70 10.51 5.73
C TRP A 117 -0.60 10.26 6.50
N HIS A 118 -1.44 9.31 6.07
CA HIS A 118 -2.72 9.09 6.76
C HIS A 118 -2.57 8.55 8.19
N GLN A 119 -1.65 7.61 8.44
CA GLN A 119 -1.48 7.00 9.78
C GLN A 119 -1.03 8.01 10.84
N PRO A 120 0.05 8.80 10.63
CA PRO A 120 0.46 9.82 11.59
C PRO A 120 -0.65 10.83 11.86
N LEU A 121 -1.31 11.31 10.80
CA LEU A 121 -2.33 12.35 10.92
C LEU A 121 -3.56 11.86 11.71
N LEU A 122 -3.99 10.62 11.47
CA LEU A 122 -5.04 9.99 12.27
C LEU A 122 -4.58 9.71 13.71
N ALA A 123 -3.30 9.39 13.94
CA ALA A 123 -2.76 9.21 15.28
C ALA A 123 -2.78 10.52 16.08
N PHE A 124 -2.39 11.65 15.47
CA PHE A 124 -2.47 12.97 16.10
C PHE A 124 -3.90 13.35 16.48
N ILE A 125 -4.88 13.09 15.60
CA ILE A 125 -6.29 13.35 15.92
C ILE A 125 -6.72 12.51 17.13
N ARG A 126 -6.42 11.21 17.13
CA ARG A 126 -6.81 10.31 18.24
C ARG A 126 -6.21 10.74 19.58
N LEU A 127 -4.98 11.25 19.59
CA LEU A 127 -4.33 11.76 20.80
C LEU A 127 -5.01 13.02 21.35
N GLN A 128 -5.55 13.86 20.46
CA GLN A 128 -6.22 15.10 20.87
C GLN A 128 -7.70 14.89 21.23
N SER A 129 -8.40 14.00 20.52
CA SER A 129 -9.85 13.80 20.68
C SER A 129 -10.24 12.79 21.75
N GLY A 130 -9.30 11.99 22.27
CA GLY A 130 -9.52 11.01 23.35
C GLY A 130 -10.33 9.77 22.93
N GLU A 131 -11.36 9.96 22.09
CA GLU A 131 -12.16 8.90 21.45
C GLU A 131 -12.51 9.27 19.98
N THR A 132 -13.19 8.33 19.30
CA THR A 132 -13.45 8.25 17.85
C THR A 132 -13.53 9.61 17.13
N PRO A 133 -12.78 9.80 16.02
CA PRO A 133 -12.74 11.08 15.32
C PRO A 133 -14.14 11.48 14.83
N GLN A 134 -14.57 12.69 15.16
CA GLN A 134 -15.80 13.27 14.61
C GLN A 134 -15.72 13.28 13.07
N MET A 135 -16.84 13.04 12.37
CA MET A 135 -16.88 12.97 10.90
C MET A 135 -16.22 14.18 10.21
N PHE A 136 -16.37 15.37 10.81
CA PHE A 136 -15.72 16.60 10.36
C PHE A 136 -14.18 16.49 10.38
N CYS A 137 -13.60 15.91 11.44
CA CYS A 137 -12.16 15.69 11.55
C CYS A 137 -11.65 14.72 10.47
N ILE A 138 -12.43 13.71 10.09
CA ILE A 138 -12.08 12.76 9.02
C ILE A 138 -12.09 13.42 7.64
N ILE A 139 -13.03 14.34 7.38
CA ILE A 139 -13.08 15.09 6.13
C ILE A 139 -11.88 16.03 6.02
N LEU A 140 -11.60 16.79 7.09
CA LEU A 140 -10.43 17.65 7.19
C LEU A 140 -9.14 16.83 7.03
N VAL A 141 -9.14 15.66 7.66
CA VAL A 141 -8.39 14.44 7.36
C VAL A 141 -7.82 14.34 5.95
N ILE A 142 -8.77 13.98 5.09
CA ILE A 142 -8.62 13.68 3.68
C ILE A 142 -8.17 14.93 2.91
N ILE A 143 -8.75 16.09 3.23
CA ILE A 143 -8.41 17.37 2.58
C ILE A 143 -6.94 17.73 2.82
N VAL A 144 -6.37 17.40 3.98
CA VAL A 144 -4.95 17.62 4.28
C VAL A 144 -4.06 16.53 3.69
N ILE A 145 -4.48 15.26 3.73
CA ILE A 145 -3.68 14.15 3.18
C ILE A 145 -3.42 14.34 1.69
N PHE A 146 -4.42 14.69 0.89
CA PHE A 146 -4.26 14.82 -0.56
C PHE A 146 -3.14 15.78 -1.01
N PRO A 147 -3.10 17.05 -0.57
CA PRO A 147 -2.03 17.98 -0.91
C PRO A 147 -0.69 17.56 -0.31
N LEU A 148 -0.67 17.05 0.93
CA LEU A 148 0.56 16.61 1.57
C LEU A 148 1.20 15.42 0.82
N SER A 149 0.35 14.51 0.36
CA SER A 149 0.75 13.39 -0.50
C SER A 149 1.20 13.86 -1.87
N ALA A 150 0.58 14.91 -2.43
CA ALA A 150 0.97 15.47 -3.72
C ALA A 150 2.36 16.10 -3.66
N LEU A 151 2.61 16.88 -2.60
CA LEU A 151 3.89 17.51 -2.34
C LEU A 151 4.96 16.44 -2.09
N SER A 152 4.68 15.46 -1.23
CA SER A 152 5.58 14.33 -0.97
C SER A 152 5.91 13.55 -2.24
N TYR A 153 4.90 13.27 -3.08
CA TYR A 153 5.10 12.58 -4.35
C TYR A 153 5.97 13.42 -5.31
N LEU A 154 5.71 14.71 -5.43
CA LEU A 154 6.42 15.59 -6.36
C LEU A 154 7.87 15.89 -5.95
N PHE A 155 8.12 16.10 -4.65
CA PHE A 155 9.41 16.54 -4.13
C PHE A 155 10.29 15.41 -3.60
N ILE A 156 9.71 14.29 -3.20
CA ILE A 156 10.46 13.15 -2.65
C ILE A 156 10.38 11.99 -3.63
N GLU A 157 9.18 11.45 -3.87
CA GLU A 157 9.05 10.19 -4.60
C GLU A 157 9.49 10.28 -6.06
N ARG A 158 9.06 11.32 -6.78
CA ARG A 158 9.39 11.54 -8.20
C ARG A 158 10.90 11.70 -8.48
N PRO A 159 11.67 12.52 -7.73
CA PRO A 159 13.11 12.63 -7.96
C PRO A 159 13.86 11.34 -7.64
N PHE A 160 13.46 10.58 -6.61
CA PHE A 160 14.09 9.28 -6.32
C PHE A 160 13.70 8.18 -7.32
N ARG A 161 12.53 8.27 -7.95
CA ARG A 161 12.08 7.29 -8.95
C ARG A 161 12.73 7.47 -10.31
N THR A 162 13.10 8.69 -10.67
CA THR A 162 13.77 8.99 -11.94
C THR A 162 15.28 8.75 -11.79
N LYS A 163 15.82 7.79 -12.56
CA LYS A 163 17.25 7.39 -12.53
C LYS A 163 18.23 8.52 -12.88
N GLU A 164 17.73 9.67 -13.30
CA GLU A 164 18.50 10.81 -13.77
C GLU A 164 19.19 11.57 -12.64
N HIS A 165 18.62 11.55 -11.42
CA HIS A 165 19.12 12.39 -10.31
C HIS A 165 19.90 11.61 -9.26
N PHE A 166 19.61 10.31 -9.07
CA PHE A 166 20.26 9.50 -8.05
C PHE A 166 20.70 8.13 -8.59
N SER A 167 21.98 7.81 -8.42
CA SER A 167 22.51 6.49 -8.74
C SER A 167 22.05 5.47 -7.69
N ARG A 168 21.76 4.23 -8.11
CA ARG A 168 21.39 3.12 -7.19
C ARG A 168 22.41 2.93 -6.06
N LYS A 169 23.70 3.20 -6.33
CA LYS A 169 24.77 3.13 -5.33
C LYS A 169 24.62 4.20 -4.25
N GLN A 170 24.25 5.43 -4.62
CA GLN A 170 24.03 6.52 -3.67
C GLN A 170 22.82 6.24 -2.79
N ILE A 171 21.72 5.75 -3.35
CA ILE A 171 20.53 5.36 -2.59
C ILE A 171 20.89 4.30 -1.56
N PHE A 172 21.62 3.25 -1.97
CA PHE A 172 22.05 2.18 -1.07
C PHE A 172 22.98 2.67 0.05
N CYS A 173 23.92 3.56 -0.27
CA CYS A 173 24.82 4.15 0.73
C CYS A 173 24.07 5.05 1.71
N ILE A 174 23.17 5.91 1.23
CA ILE A 174 22.35 6.79 2.07
C ILE A 174 21.43 5.96 2.97
N SER A 175 20.78 4.92 2.44
CA SER A 175 19.94 4.03 3.25
C SER A 175 20.75 3.25 4.29
N GLY A 176 21.98 2.87 3.97
CA GLY A 176 22.90 2.22 4.90
C GLY A 176 23.29 3.16 6.04
N LEU A 177 23.72 4.38 5.72
CA LEU A 177 24.06 5.41 6.70
C LEU A 177 22.87 5.78 7.59
N ALA A 178 21.69 5.99 7.00
CA ALA A 178 20.47 6.28 7.75
C ALA A 178 20.12 5.17 8.73
N SER A 179 20.21 3.90 8.29
CA SER A 179 19.97 2.74 9.16
C SER A 179 20.94 2.68 10.34
N ILE A 180 22.23 2.98 10.10
CA ILE A 180 23.25 3.02 11.15
C ILE A 180 22.97 4.15 12.14
N ILE A 181 22.63 5.34 11.66
CA ILE A 181 22.29 6.50 12.51
C ILE A 181 21.07 6.18 13.39
N ILE A 182 20.03 5.59 12.81
CA ILE A 182 18.83 5.18 13.56
C ILE A 182 19.19 4.15 14.65
N LEU A 183 20.05 3.18 14.32
CA LEU A 183 20.51 2.19 15.30
C LEU A 183 21.25 2.84 16.46
N ILE A 184 22.15 3.78 16.17
CA ILE A 184 22.92 4.51 17.19
C ILE A 184 21.98 5.31 18.11
N ILE A 185 21.02 6.03 17.53
CA ILE A 185 20.03 6.80 18.29
C ILE A 185 19.19 5.87 19.17
N ALA A 186 18.73 4.74 18.63
CA ALA A 186 17.95 3.76 19.39
C ALA A 186 18.75 3.19 20.57
N LEU A 187 20.00 2.79 20.35
CA LEU A 187 20.88 2.30 21.42
C LEU A 187 21.13 3.36 22.50
N PHE A 188 21.35 4.62 22.10
CA PHE A 188 21.54 5.73 23.02
C PHE A 188 20.28 5.99 23.88
N LEU A 189 19.10 5.96 23.29
CA LEU A 189 17.83 6.11 24.01
C LEU A 189 17.59 4.96 24.99
N ILE A 190 17.88 3.71 24.59
CA ILE A 190 17.77 2.54 25.48
C ILE A 190 18.72 2.66 26.66
N GLN A 191 19.97 3.05 26.42
CA GLN A 191 20.96 3.21 27.48
C GLN A 191 20.57 4.32 28.46
N THR A 192 20.05 5.44 27.95
CA THR A 192 19.56 6.55 28.77
C THR A 192 18.36 6.11 29.63
N ALA A 193 17.42 5.35 29.06
CA ALA A 193 16.27 4.81 29.78
C ALA A 193 16.68 3.81 30.88
N ASN A 194 17.64 2.92 30.60
CA ASN A 194 18.16 1.97 31.58
C ASN A 194 18.91 2.65 32.73
N ASN A 195 19.67 3.71 32.45
CA ASN A 195 20.35 4.47 33.50
C ASN A 195 19.34 5.19 34.41
N LEU A 196 18.25 5.74 33.84
CA LEU A 196 17.19 6.38 34.61
C LEU A 196 16.42 5.38 35.50
N SER A 197 16.19 4.15 35.04
CA SER A 197 15.48 3.14 35.83
C SER A 197 16.29 2.61 37.02
N LEU A 198 17.62 2.53 36.90
CA LEU A 198 18.50 2.16 38.02
C LEU A 198 18.49 3.23 39.12
N ILE A 199 18.54 4.51 38.75
CA ILE A 199 18.51 5.64 39.71
C ILE A 199 17.17 5.71 40.46
N VAL A 200 16.05 5.33 39.83
CA VAL A 200 14.72 5.35 40.45
C VAL A 200 14.47 4.16 41.39
N ASN A 201 15.14 3.01 41.18
CA ASN A 201 14.99 1.84 42.05
C ASN A 201 15.93 1.86 43.27
N ASP A 202 16.99 2.64 43.24
CA ASP A 202 17.99 2.75 44.31
C ASP A 202 17.68 3.87 45.34
N GLY A 203 16.55 4.58 45.21
CA GLY A 203 16.12 5.67 46.12
C GLY A 203 14.76 5.42 46.75
#